data_AF-A0A453H9H4-F1
#
_entry.id   AF-A0A453H9H4-F1
#
_cell.length_a   1.000
_cell.length_b   1.000
_cell.length_c   1.000
_cell.angle_alpha   90.00
_cell.angle_beta   90.00
_cell.angle_gamma   90.00
#
_symmetry.space_group_name_H-M   'P 1'
#
loop_
_entity.id
_entity.type
_entity.pdbx_description
1 polymer ?
#
loop_
_entity_poly.entity_id
_entity_poly.type
_entity_poly.pdbx_seq_one_letter_code
_entity_poly.pdbx_strand_id
1 'polypeptide(L)'
;MFELFAMYREWQEEMAKEISGKQGELENKIETADALAVKLLQRFNYSVTSMRSASHNLAEVHPLQVEVGELKGRLTEVISNCDALCKRITAEGPESLRTSVEPFTTGILGTGGGSPDPKEQP
;
A
#
# COMPACT_ATOMS: atom_id res chain seq x y z
N MET A 1 27.19 -31.65 -69.00
CA MET A 1 27.95 -30.59 -68.30
C MET A 1 27.03 -29.48 -67.79
N PHE A 2 26.25 -28.81 -68.66
CA PHE A 2 25.39 -27.69 -68.27
C PHE A 2 24.25 -28.03 -67.29
N GLU A 3 23.63 -29.21 -67.43
CA GLU A 3 22.52 -29.65 -66.59
C GLU A 3 22.92 -29.86 -65.12
N LEU A 4 24.10 -30.42 -64.87
CA LEU A 4 24.64 -30.58 -63.52
C LEU A 4 24.90 -29.24 -62.84
N PHE A 5 25.41 -28.25 -63.59
CA PHE A 5 25.61 -26.90 -63.07
C PHE A 5 24.29 -26.17 -62.79
N ALA A 6 23.27 -26.39 -63.61
CA ALA A 6 21.93 -25.85 -63.37
C ALA A 6 21.31 -26.45 -62.10
N MET A 7 21.37 -27.77 -61.95
CA MET A 7 20.86 -28.47 -60.76
C MET A 7 21.60 -28.07 -59.48
N TYR A 8 22.93 -27.88 -59.55
CA TYR A 8 23.71 -27.38 -58.42
C TYR A 8 23.34 -25.94 -58.06
N ARG A 9 23.12 -25.07 -59.06
CA ARG A 9 22.71 -23.68 -58.83
C ARG A 9 21.34 -23.60 -58.16
N GLU A 10 20.36 -24.36 -58.66
CA GLU A 10 19.02 -24.43 -58.08
C GLU A 10 19.08 -24.89 -56.63
N TRP A 11 19.84 -25.95 -56.34
CA TRP A 11 20.07 -26.41 -54.97
C TRP A 11 20.71 -25.33 -54.08
N GLN A 12 21.71 -24.60 -54.60
CA GLN A 12 22.33 -23.49 -53.86
C GLN A 12 21.34 -22.37 -53.55
N GLU A 13 20.46 -22.02 -54.49
CA GLU A 13 19.43 -21.00 -54.31
C GLU A 13 18.38 -21.43 -53.29
N GLU A 14 17.95 -22.70 -53.31
CA GLU A 14 17.05 -23.26 -52.30
C GLU A 14 17.66 -23.23 -50.91
N MET A 15 18.93 -23.67 -50.76
CA MET A 15 19.64 -23.63 -49.48
C MET A 15 19.80 -22.20 -48.97
N ALA A 16 20.14 -21.24 -49.84
CA ALA A 16 20.26 -19.83 -49.46
C ALA A 16 18.92 -19.26 -48.98
N LYS A 17 17.81 -19.64 -49.62
CA LYS A 17 16.47 -19.25 -49.22
C LYS A 17 16.08 -19.84 -47.86
N GLU A 18 16.38 -21.12 -47.62
CA GLU A 18 16.12 -21.77 -46.33
C GLU A 18 16.92 -21.12 -45.19
N ILE A 19 18.22 -20.85 -45.42
CA ILE A 19 19.09 -20.18 -44.44
C ILE A 19 18.56 -18.77 -44.13
N SER A 20 18.21 -18.00 -45.17
CA SER A 20 17.70 -16.64 -45.01
C SER A 20 16.37 -16.62 -44.23
N GLY A 21 15.48 -17.58 -44.49
CA GLY A 21 14.23 -17.73 -43.73
C GLY A 21 14.48 -18.00 -42.25
N LYS A 22 15.37 -18.95 -41.94
CA LYS A 22 15.74 -19.26 -40.55
C LYS A 22 16.42 -18.08 -39.85
N GLN A 23 17.26 -17.32 -40.55
CA GLN A 23 17.90 -16.13 -40.00
C GLN A 23 16.87 -15.05 -39.65
N GLY A 24 15.90 -14.78 -40.54
CA GLY A 24 14.84 -13.82 -40.26
C GLY A 24 13.93 -14.24 -39.09
N GLU A 25 13.61 -15.52 -38.96
CA GLU A 25 12.88 -16.03 -37.79
C GLU A 25 13.66 -15.86 -36.48
N LEU A 26 14.98 -16.07 -36.54
CA LEU A 26 15.85 -15.91 -35.38
C LEU A 26 15.98 -14.43 -34.98
N GLU A 27 16.14 -13.54 -35.95
CA GLU A 27 16.20 -12.09 -35.74
C GLU A 27 14.92 -11.57 -35.06
N ASN A 28 13.74 -11.94 -35.59
CA ASN A 28 12.45 -11.59 -34.98
C ASN A 28 12.32 -12.06 -33.51
N LYS A 29 12.83 -13.26 -33.20
CA LYS A 29 12.83 -13.80 -31.83
C LYS A 29 13.78 -13.02 -30.92
N ILE A 30 14.95 -12.63 -31.41
CA ILE A 30 15.92 -11.82 -30.67
C ILE A 30 15.34 -10.44 -30.37
N GLU A 31 14.78 -9.76 -31.37
CA GLU A 31 14.15 -8.45 -31.18
C GLU A 31 12.99 -8.51 -30.17
N THR A 32 12.18 -9.56 -30.24
CA THR A 32 11.09 -9.77 -29.28
C THR A 32 11.63 -10.00 -27.88
N ALA A 33 12.68 -10.84 -27.73
CA ALA A 33 13.31 -11.11 -26.44
C ALA A 33 13.92 -9.85 -25.82
N ASP A 34 14.61 -9.02 -26.61
CA ASP A 34 15.20 -7.76 -26.16
C ASP A 34 14.12 -6.77 -25.72
N ALA A 35 13.05 -6.61 -26.50
CA ALA A 35 11.92 -5.75 -26.14
C ALA A 35 11.24 -6.21 -24.84
N LEU A 36 11.12 -7.52 -24.62
CA LEU A 36 10.59 -8.08 -23.39
C LEU A 36 11.55 -7.89 -22.20
N ALA A 37 12.84 -8.08 -22.40
CA ALA A 37 13.86 -7.90 -21.36
C ALA A 37 13.86 -6.48 -20.82
N VAL A 38 13.79 -5.47 -21.70
CA VAL A 38 13.68 -4.05 -21.30
C VAL A 38 12.41 -3.81 -20.48
N LYS A 39 11.25 -4.30 -20.93
CA LYS A 39 9.98 -4.14 -20.21
C LYS A 39 10.00 -4.82 -18.84
N LEU A 40 10.60 -6.00 -18.74
CA LEU A 40 10.76 -6.72 -17.47
C LEU A 40 11.64 -5.94 -16.50
N LEU A 41 12.78 -5.43 -16.96
CA LEU A 41 13.69 -4.62 -16.14
C LEU A 41 13.00 -3.34 -15.64
N GLN A 42 12.26 -2.64 -16.50
CA GLN A 42 11.49 -1.46 -16.12
C GLN A 42 10.47 -1.77 -15.03
N ARG A 43 9.67 -2.84 -15.19
CA ARG A 43 8.68 -3.26 -14.19
C ARG A 43 9.34 -3.68 -12.89
N PHE A 44 10.45 -4.42 -12.95
CA PHE A 44 11.19 -4.84 -11.78
C PHE A 44 11.70 -3.63 -10.98
N ASN A 45 12.33 -2.66 -11.64
CA ASN A 45 12.82 -1.44 -10.99
C ASN A 45 11.69 -0.63 -10.36
N TYR A 46 10.55 -0.49 -11.04
CA TYR A 46 9.37 0.15 -10.47
C TYR A 46 8.84 -0.60 -9.24
N SER A 47 8.80 -1.94 -9.29
CA SER A 47 8.39 -2.75 -8.15
C SER A 47 9.29 -2.52 -6.94
N VAL A 48 10.62 -2.52 -7.16
CA VAL A 48 11.60 -2.27 -6.10
C VAL A 48 11.43 -0.89 -5.47
N THR A 49 11.22 0.16 -6.26
CA THR A 49 11.00 1.51 -5.72
C THR A 49 9.69 1.62 -4.96
N SER A 50 8.61 1.02 -5.47
CA SER A 50 7.31 0.96 -4.81
C SER A 50 7.38 0.22 -3.47
N MET A 51 8.00 -0.97 -3.45
CA MET A 51 8.21 -1.76 -2.24
C MET A 51 9.06 -1.02 -1.19
N ARG A 52 10.11 -0.31 -1.62
CA ARG A 52 10.92 0.50 -0.71
C ARG A 52 10.12 1.62 -0.07
N SER A 53 9.28 2.31 -0.86
CA SER A 53 8.38 3.36 -0.35
C SER A 53 7.37 2.79 0.65
N ALA A 54 6.71 1.67 0.30
CA ALA A 54 5.78 0.99 1.21
C ALA A 54 6.46 0.56 2.51
N SER A 55 7.66 -0.02 2.43
CA SER A 55 8.44 -0.41 3.61
C SER A 55 8.81 0.78 4.49
N HIS A 56 9.18 1.92 3.89
CA HIS A 56 9.50 3.13 4.63
C HIS A 56 8.26 3.66 5.36
N ASN A 57 7.13 3.79 4.66
CA ASN A 57 5.87 4.25 5.27
C ASN A 57 5.41 3.32 6.39
N LEU A 58 5.55 2.00 6.24
CA LEU A 58 5.21 1.03 7.28
C LEU A 58 6.15 1.12 8.49
N ALA A 59 7.43 1.45 8.29
CA ALA A 59 8.36 1.65 9.39
C ALA A 59 7.95 2.83 10.29
N GLU A 60 7.35 3.87 9.72
CA GLU A 60 6.84 5.04 10.45
C GLU A 60 5.55 4.77 11.25
N VAL A 61 4.83 3.69 10.96
CA VAL A 61 3.57 3.36 11.66
C VAL A 61 3.79 3.08 13.14
N HIS A 62 4.86 2.35 13.49
CA HIS A 62 5.10 1.97 14.88
C HIS A 62 5.46 3.18 15.77
N PRO A 63 6.40 4.07 15.38
CA PRO A 63 6.62 5.33 16.09
C PRO A 63 5.35 6.15 16.28
N LEU A 64 4.57 6.35 15.23
CA LEU A 64 3.30 7.09 15.31
C LEU A 64 2.31 6.44 16.27
N GLN A 65 2.20 5.10 16.27
CA GLN A 65 1.34 4.38 17.20
C GLN A 65 1.76 4.61 18.66
N VAL A 66 3.07 4.66 18.94
CA VAL A 66 3.61 4.96 20.27
C VAL A 66 3.27 6.39 20.68
N GLU A 67 3.53 7.39 19.82
CA GLU A 67 3.22 8.80 20.10
C GLU A 67 1.74 9.04 20.36
N VAL A 68 0.86 8.43 19.54
CA VAL A 68 -0.60 8.49 19.73
C VAL A 68 -1.00 7.84 21.05
N GLY A 69 -0.36 6.73 21.42
CA GLY A 69 -0.56 6.06 22.70
C GLY A 69 -0.19 6.94 23.90
N GLU A 70 0.97 7.59 23.85
CA GLU A 70 1.44 8.51 24.88
C GLU A 70 0.51 9.72 25.01
N LEU A 71 0.15 10.34 23.88
CA LEU A 71 -0.75 11.49 23.85
C LEU A 71 -2.12 11.14 24.43
N LYS A 72 -2.66 9.97 24.11
CA LYS A 72 -3.90 9.45 24.69
C LYS A 72 -3.77 9.27 26.20
N GLY A 73 -2.64 8.74 26.68
CA GLY A 73 -2.37 8.59 28.11
C GLY A 73 -2.38 9.95 28.84
N ARG A 74 -1.63 10.92 28.32
CA ARG A 74 -1.57 12.29 28.85
C ARG A 74 -2.93 12.98 28.85
N LEU A 75 -3.72 12.82 27.78
CA LEU A 75 -5.07 13.36 27.71
C LEU A 75 -5.98 12.73 28.77
N THR A 76 -5.87 11.42 28.98
CA THR A 76 -6.63 10.69 29.99
C THR A 76 -6.29 11.20 31.40
N GLU A 77 -5.02 11.44 31.68
CA GLU A 77 -4.56 12.04 32.95
C GLU A 77 -5.13 13.45 33.15
N VAL A 78 -5.09 14.30 32.12
CA VAL A 78 -5.66 15.65 32.17
C VAL A 78 -7.18 15.60 32.45
N ILE A 79 -7.92 14.73 31.76
CA ILE A 79 -9.36 14.54 32.01
C ILE A 79 -9.60 14.09 33.46
N SER A 80 -8.82 13.12 33.96
CA SER A 80 -8.96 12.65 35.34
C SER A 80 -8.68 13.75 36.38
N ASN A 81 -7.64 14.56 36.14
CA ASN A 81 -7.30 15.71 36.98
C ASN A 81 -8.42 16.75 36.97
N CYS A 82 -9.00 17.03 35.80
CA CYS A 82 -10.14 17.91 35.67
C CYS A 82 -11.38 17.36 36.39
N ASP A 83 -11.69 16.07 36.26
CA ASP A 83 -12.81 15.44 36.98
C ASP A 83 -12.63 15.49 38.50
N ALA A 84 -11.41 15.26 38.99
CA ALA A 84 -11.07 15.40 40.40
C ALA A 84 -11.25 16.84 40.89
N LEU A 85 -10.89 17.82 40.05
CA LEU A 85 -11.13 19.23 40.34
C LEU A 85 -12.62 19.56 40.37
N CYS A 86 -13.41 19.08 39.40
CA CYS A 86 -14.87 19.24 39.37
C CYS A 86 -15.50 18.71 40.67
N LYS A 87 -15.13 17.49 41.09
CA LYS A 87 -15.62 16.88 42.34
C LYS A 87 -15.28 17.72 43.57
N ARG A 88 -14.05 18.26 43.64
CA ARG A 88 -13.64 19.16 44.73
C ARG A 88 -14.44 20.46 44.75
N ILE A 89 -14.69 21.07 43.59
CA ILE A 89 -15.52 22.29 43.49
C ILE A 89 -16.95 22.00 43.96
N THR A 90 -17.53 20.86 43.57
CA THR A 90 -18.87 20.46 44.04
C THR A 90 -18.92 20.28 45.56
N ALA A 91 -17.87 19.71 46.18
CA ALA A 91 -17.84 19.45 47.62
C ALA A 91 -17.55 20.70 48.47
N GLU A 92 -16.54 21.48 48.07
CA GLU A 92 -15.92 22.51 48.92
C GLU A 92 -15.96 23.91 48.29
N GLY A 93 -16.37 24.03 47.03
CA GLY A 93 -16.34 25.29 46.29
C GLY A 93 -17.42 26.30 46.69
N PRO A 94 -17.32 27.54 46.20
CA PRO A 94 -18.36 28.58 46.35
C PRO A 94 -19.70 28.12 45.77
N GLU A 95 -20.82 28.51 46.37
CA GLU A 95 -22.17 28.06 45.93
C GLU A 95 -22.45 28.36 44.45
N SER A 96 -21.97 29.50 43.94
CA SER A 96 -22.11 29.88 42.52
C SER A 96 -21.44 28.92 41.54
N LEU A 97 -20.41 28.18 41.98
CA LEU A 97 -19.66 27.25 41.14
C LEU A 97 -20.12 25.81 41.31
N ARG A 98 -20.74 25.45 42.44
CA ARG A 98 -21.18 24.06 42.72
C ARG A 98 -22.17 23.52 41.70
N THR A 99 -23.01 24.39 41.12
CA THR A 99 -24.03 24.03 40.12
C THR A 99 -23.58 24.26 38.68
N SER A 100 -22.43 24.91 38.46
CA SER A 100 -21.93 25.29 37.13
C SER A 100 -20.94 24.30 36.53
N VAL A 101 -20.44 23.34 37.31
CA VAL A 101 -19.32 22.47 36.92
C VAL A 101 -19.78 21.01 36.84
N GLU A 102 -19.49 20.35 35.72
CA GLU A 102 -19.68 18.91 35.54
C GLU A 102 -18.35 18.22 35.16
N PRO A 103 -18.13 16.97 35.61
CA PRO A 103 -16.98 16.17 35.16
C PRO A 103 -17.05 15.89 33.65
N PHE A 104 -15.89 15.91 32.99
CA PHE A 104 -15.71 15.68 31.57
C PHE A 104 -16.08 14.24 31.16
N THR A 105 -15.86 13.26 32.04
CA THR A 105 -16.27 11.86 31.77
C THR A 105 -17.78 11.66 31.70
N THR A 106 -18.57 12.55 32.30
CA THR A 106 -20.05 12.49 32.29
C THR A 106 -20.62 12.64 30.88
N GLY A 107 -19.96 13.43 30.01
CA GLY A 107 -20.37 13.61 28.62
C GLY A 107 -20.05 12.42 27.70
N ILE A 108 -19.07 11.58 28.07
CA ILE A 108 -18.63 10.42 27.26
C ILE A 108 -19.65 9.27 27.32
N LEU A 109 -20.37 9.11 28.44
CA LEU A 109 -21.38 8.05 28.61
C LEU A 109 -22.70 8.33 27.85
N GLY A 110 -22.92 9.57 27.39
CA GLY A 110 -24.15 10.00 26.70
C GLY A 110 -24.14 9.84 25.17
N THR A 111 -23.00 9.44 24.57
CA THR A 111 -22.82 9.42 23.10
C THR A 111 -22.08 8.16 22.61
N GLY A 112 -22.34 7.00 23.24
CA GLY A 112 -21.89 5.68 22.79
C GLY A 112 -23.00 4.96 22.00
N GLY A 113 -22.79 4.78 20.70
CA GLY A 113 -23.78 4.34 19.73
C GLY A 113 -24.46 3.00 19.99
N GLY A 114 -25.76 2.95 19.68
CA GLY A 114 -26.48 1.71 19.47
C GLY A 114 -25.94 1.01 18.21
N SER A 115 -25.41 -0.20 18.39
CA SER A 115 -25.27 -1.16 17.29
C SER A 115 -26.66 -1.51 16.75
N PRO A 116 -26.89 -1.51 15.43
CA PRO A 116 -28.01 -2.22 14.85
C PRO A 116 -27.69 -3.72 14.83
N ASP A 117 -28.59 -4.52 15.41
CA ASP A 117 -28.66 -5.97 15.21
C ASP A 117 -28.63 -6.32 13.70
N PRO A 118 -27.82 -7.28 13.24
CA PRO A 118 -27.97 -7.83 11.91
C PRO A 118 -29.18 -8.78 11.93
N LYS A 119 -30.37 -8.25 11.66
CA LYS A 119 -31.51 -9.08 11.28
C LYS A 119 -31.29 -9.63 9.88
N GLU A 120 -31.41 -10.95 9.83
CA GLU A 120 -31.50 -11.82 8.66
C GLU A 120 -32.34 -11.24 7.53
N GLN A 121 -31.92 -11.53 6.30
CA GLN A 121 -32.79 -11.56 5.13
C GLN A 121 -32.07 -12.27 3.95
N PRO A 122 -32.82 -12.81 2.99
CA PRO A 122 -33.42 -14.14 2.97
C PRO A 122 -32.63 -15.16 2.13
#